data_AF-A0A1Q9B041-F1
#
_entry.id   AF-A0A1Q9B041-F1
#
_cell.length_a   1.000
_cell.length_b   1.000
_cell.length_c   1.000
_cell.angle_alpha   90.00
_cell.angle_beta   90.00
_cell.angle_gamma   90.00
#
_symmetry.space_group_name_H-M   'P 1'
#
loop_
_entity.id
_entity.type
_entity.pdbx_description
1 polymer ?
#
loop_
_entity_poly.entity_id
_entity_poly.type
_entity_poly.pdbx_seq_one_letter_code
_entity_poly.pdbx_strand_id
1 'polypeptide(L)'
;MEGRMTRARISENGTLTLPRALREAVGLSPGAEVEISQSGGRLVVEPVPPAALEVEAGEGAKRLTVAEFLAQRIPYDGPPMTDEMMDKAILDEARRRWERVQRQLDEDLRD
;
A
#
# COMPACT_ATOMS: atom_id res chain seq x y z
N MET A 1 5.57 -18.34 27.71
CA MET A 1 5.64 -18.55 26.25
C MET A 1 6.96 -19.20 25.94
N GLU A 2 6.93 -20.42 25.40
CA GLU A 2 8.15 -21.18 25.11
C GLU A 2 8.70 -20.76 23.75
N GLY A 3 9.86 -20.09 23.77
CA GLY A 3 10.51 -19.62 22.55
C GLY A 3 10.99 -20.80 21.72
N ARG A 4 10.52 -20.91 20.48
CA ARG A 4 11.08 -21.89 19.53
C ARG A 4 12.54 -21.53 19.27
N MET A 5 13.47 -22.38 19.71
CA MET A 5 14.89 -22.21 19.43
C MET A 5 15.28 -23.02 18.19
N THR A 6 15.78 -22.34 17.17
CA THR A 6 16.42 -22.98 16.02
C THR A 6 17.86 -22.51 15.91
N ARG A 7 18.78 -23.43 15.61
CA ARG A 7 20.14 -23.12 15.23
C ARG A 7 20.17 -22.78 13.74
N ALA A 8 20.72 -21.62 13.40
CA ALA A 8 20.98 -21.21 12.02
C ALA A 8 22.46 -20.80 11.89
N ARG A 9 22.98 -20.86 10.66
CA ARG A 9 24.35 -20.44 10.34
C ARG A 9 24.28 -19.12 9.59
N ILE A 10 25.16 -18.18 9.97
CA ILE A 10 25.36 -16.94 9.23
C ILE A 10 26.23 -17.25 8.01
N SER A 11 25.82 -16.79 6.83
CA SER A 11 26.61 -16.93 5.60
C SER A 11 27.80 -15.96 5.59
N GLU A 12 28.72 -16.16 4.66
CA GLU A 12 29.95 -15.35 4.56
C GLU A 12 29.68 -13.85 4.37
N ASN A 13 28.57 -13.49 3.71
CA ASN A 13 28.12 -12.12 3.53
C ASN A 13 27.35 -11.55 4.75
N GLY A 14 27.33 -12.26 5.89
CA GLY A 14 26.64 -11.80 7.11
C GLY A 14 25.12 -12.00 7.10
N THR A 15 24.56 -12.71 6.13
CA THR A 15 23.10 -12.96 6.09
C THR A 15 22.71 -14.13 7.01
N LEU A 16 21.63 -13.95 7.78
CA LEU A 16 21.01 -15.01 8.57
C LEU A 16 19.69 -15.45 7.92
N THR A 17 19.58 -16.71 7.54
CA THR A 17 18.31 -17.24 7.02
C THR A 17 17.39 -17.63 8.16
N LEU A 18 16.25 -16.95 8.28
CA LEU A 18 15.22 -17.28 9.27
C LEU A 18 14.33 -18.43 8.77
N PRO A 19 14.17 -19.52 9.54
CA PRO A 19 13.21 -20.57 9.24
C PRO A 19 11.80 -20.01 9.09
N ARG A 20 11.04 -20.55 8.13
CA ARG A 20 9.66 -20.14 7.84
C ARG A 20 8.77 -20.06 9.10
N ALA A 21 8.85 -21.09 9.96
CA ALA A 21 8.04 -21.16 11.17
C ALA A 21 8.35 -20.06 12.20
N LEU A 22 9.59 -19.57 12.26
CA LEU A 22 9.94 -18.43 13.13
C LEU A 22 9.47 -17.13 12.50
N ARG A 23 9.73 -16.95 11.21
CA ARG A 23 9.30 -15.77 10.45
C ARG A 23 7.79 -15.53 10.57
N GLU A 24 6.98 -16.57 10.38
CA GLU A 24 5.51 -16.50 10.49
C GLU A 24 5.04 -16.21 11.92
N ALA A 25 5.71 -16.78 12.93
CA ALA A 25 5.32 -16.57 14.34
C ALA A 25 5.51 -15.13 14.81
N VAL A 26 6.46 -14.38 14.21
CA VAL A 26 6.70 -12.97 14.51
C VAL A 26 6.13 -12.01 13.45
N GLY A 27 5.34 -12.53 12.50
CA GLY A 27 4.67 -11.70 11.49
C GLY A 27 5.58 -11.07 10.44
N LEU A 28 6.80 -11.57 10.25
CA LEU A 28 7.73 -11.06 9.24
C LEU A 28 7.35 -11.57 7.84
N SER A 29 7.41 -10.68 6.86
CA SER A 29 7.22 -11.00 5.44
C SER A 29 8.49 -10.68 4.64
N PRO A 30 8.70 -11.26 3.44
CA PRO A 30 9.79 -10.82 2.56
C PRO A 30 9.73 -9.29 2.36
N GLY A 31 10.86 -8.61 2.57
CA GLY A 31 10.95 -7.15 2.47
C GLY A 31 10.51 -6.36 3.71
N ALA A 32 10.08 -7.03 4.78
CA ALA A 32 9.77 -6.35 6.05
C ALA A 32 11.04 -5.81 6.72
N GLU A 33 10.94 -4.61 7.28
CA GLU A 33 12.02 -3.99 8.07
C GLU A 33 12.04 -4.53 9.50
N VAL A 34 13.24 -4.59 10.08
CA VAL A 34 13.48 -5.04 11.44
C VAL A 34 14.47 -4.12 12.13
N GLU A 35 14.24 -3.86 13.41
CA GLU A 35 15.22 -3.22 14.27
C GLU A 35 16.10 -4.29 14.91
N ILE A 36 17.42 -4.12 14.82
CA ILE A 36 18.41 -5.04 15.37
C ILE A 36 19.16 -4.32 16.48
N SER A 37 19.02 -4.81 17.70
CA SER A 37 19.71 -4.27 18.87
C SER A 37 20.48 -5.36 19.62
N GLN A 38 21.44 -4.94 20.44
CA GLN A 38 22.17 -5.82 21.33
C GLN A 38 21.71 -5.57 22.77
N SER A 39 21.26 -6.62 23.46
CA SER A 39 20.85 -6.55 24.86
C SER A 39 21.28 -7.80 25.60
N GLY A 40 22.00 -7.64 26.71
CA GLY A 40 22.44 -8.76 27.56
C GLY A 40 23.26 -9.82 26.82
N GLY A 41 24.11 -9.41 25.87
CA GLY A 41 24.90 -10.33 25.04
C GLY A 41 24.10 -11.10 23.99
N ARG A 42 22.83 -10.75 23.79
CA ARG A 42 21.94 -11.34 22.79
C ARG A 42 21.67 -10.33 21.68
N LEU A 43 21.53 -10.85 20.46
CA LEU A 43 20.96 -10.11 19.34
C LEU A 43 19.44 -10.18 19.45
N VAL A 44 18.79 -9.03 19.56
CA VAL A 44 17.33 -8.91 19.56
C VAL A 44 16.92 -8.34 18.22
N VAL A 45 15.94 -8.99 17.58
CA VAL A 45 15.39 -8.59 16.29
C VAL A 45 13.91 -8.35 16.49
N GLU A 46 13.47 -7.12 16.32
CA GLU A 46 12.07 -6.73 16.50
C GLU A 46 11.50 -6.29 15.15
N PRO A 47 10.31 -6.80 14.76
CA PRO A 47 9.63 -6.29 13.57
C PRO A 47 9.35 -4.81 13.75
N VAL A 48 9.73 -4.00 12.76
CA VAL A 48 9.22 -2.63 12.70
C VAL A 48 7.80 -2.76 12.17
N PRO A 49 6.76 -2.40 12.94
CA PRO A 49 5.41 -2.38 12.40
C PRO A 49 5.42 -1.50 11.16
N PRO A 50 4.85 -1.94 10.03
CA PRO A 50 4.79 -1.09 8.85
C PRO A 50 4.16 0.22 9.30
N ALA A 51 4.92 1.31 9.24
CA ALA A 51 4.43 2.65 9.52
C ALA A 51 3.12 2.77 8.76
N ALA A 52 2.00 2.87 9.48
CA ALA A 52 0.66 2.69 8.97
C ALA A 52 0.49 3.51 7.70
N LEU A 53 0.67 2.88 6.54
CA LEU A 53 0.89 3.54 5.25
C LEU A 53 1.29 5.01 5.43
N GLU A 54 2.52 5.27 5.88
CA GLU A 54 3.19 6.43 5.34
C GLU A 54 3.36 6.10 3.85
N VAL A 55 2.29 6.34 3.07
CA VAL A 55 2.45 6.81 1.69
C VAL A 55 3.57 7.81 1.82
N GLU A 56 4.75 7.48 1.29
CA GLU A 56 5.93 8.33 1.42
C GLU A 56 5.46 9.72 1.06
N ALA A 57 5.32 10.51 2.10
CA ALA A 57 4.80 11.84 2.01
C ALA A 57 6.03 12.55 1.51
N GLY A 58 6.24 12.51 0.19
CA GLY A 58 7.50 12.86 -0.46
C GLY A 58 8.01 14.17 0.11
N GLU A 59 9.34 14.30 0.23
CA GLU A 59 10.02 15.45 0.85
C GLU A 59 9.22 16.76 0.67
N GLY A 60 8.54 17.21 1.73
CA GLY A 60 7.65 18.38 1.71
C GLY A 60 6.15 18.12 1.95
N ALA A 61 5.71 16.88 2.13
CA ALA A 61 4.31 16.59 2.43
C ALA A 61 3.93 17.07 3.83
N LYS A 62 3.11 18.13 3.89
CA LYS A 62 2.59 18.70 5.13
C LYS A 62 1.57 17.75 5.75
N ARG A 63 1.81 17.26 6.96
CA ARG A 63 0.77 16.61 7.77
C ARG A 63 -0.31 17.64 8.10
N LEU A 64 -1.55 17.36 7.68
CA LEU A 64 -2.69 18.23 7.94
C LEU A 64 -3.51 17.70 9.12
N THR A 65 -4.00 18.61 9.95
CA THR A 65 -5.08 18.29 10.88
C THR A 65 -6.38 18.04 10.10
N VAL A 66 -7.34 17.33 10.72
CA VAL A 66 -8.67 17.10 10.13
C VAL A 66 -9.36 18.43 9.78
N ALA A 67 -9.21 19.45 10.63
CA ALA A 67 -9.77 20.77 10.38
C ALA A 67 -9.14 21.45 9.15
N GLU A 68 -7.81 21.42 9.02
CA GLU A 68 -7.11 21.96 7.85
C GLU A 68 -7.47 21.23 6.55
N PHE A 69 -7.67 19.92 6.60
CA PHE A 69 -8.14 19.12 5.47
C PHE A 69 -9.57 19.52 5.06
N LEU A 70 -10.49 19.64 6.02
CA LEU A 70 -11.88 20.01 5.74
C LEU A 70 -12.01 21.43 5.19
N ALA A 71 -11.13 22.35 5.58
CA ALA A 71 -11.08 23.71 5.05
C ALA A 71 -10.68 23.78 3.56
N GLN A 72 -10.04 22.73 3.02
CA GLN A 72 -9.60 22.66 1.61
C GLN A 72 -10.66 22.04 0.69
N ARG A 73 -11.83 21.67 1.21
CA ARG A 73 -12.92 21.14 0.38
C ARG A 73 -13.33 22.17 -0.66
N ILE A 74 -13.44 21.73 -1.92
CA ILE A 74 -14.03 22.53 -2.99
C ILE A 74 -15.48 22.82 -2.60
N PRO A 75 -15.89 24.09 -2.47
CA PRO A 75 -17.28 24.44 -2.21
C PRO A 75 -18.15 23.90 -3.34
N TYR A 76 -19.18 23.15 -2.99
CA TYR A 76 -20.14 22.60 -3.92
C TYR A 76 -21.51 23.17 -3.61
N ASP A 77 -22.00 24.03 -4.50
CA ASP A 77 -23.33 24.63 -4.44
C ASP A 77 -24.29 24.01 -5.47
N GLY A 78 -23.94 22.83 -5.98
CA GLY A 78 -24.76 22.10 -6.93
C GLY A 78 -25.87 21.29 -6.26
N PRO A 79 -26.78 20.70 -7.06
CA PRO A 79 -27.82 19.82 -6.53
C PRO A 79 -27.20 18.63 -5.79
N PRO A 80 -27.85 18.07 -4.76
CA PRO A 80 -27.34 16.87 -4.09
C PRO A 80 -27.04 15.77 -5.10
N MET A 81 -25.79 15.31 -5.13
CA MET A 81 -25.38 14.19 -5.98
C MET A 81 -25.84 12.90 -5.32
N THR A 82 -26.67 12.12 -6.01
CA THR A 82 -27.06 10.78 -5.56
C THR A 82 -26.15 9.73 -6.18
N ASP A 83 -26.04 8.57 -5.54
CA ASP A 83 -25.27 7.43 -6.07
C ASP A 83 -25.77 7.01 -7.46
N GLU A 84 -27.09 6.98 -7.66
CA GLU A 84 -27.71 6.67 -8.96
C GLU A 84 -27.27 7.64 -10.07
N MET A 85 -27.15 8.93 -9.76
CA MET A 85 -26.67 9.93 -10.72
C MET A 85 -25.19 9.73 -11.07
N MET A 86 -24.35 9.37 -10.08
CA MET A 86 -22.94 9.08 -10.30
C MET A 86 -22.77 7.84 -11.18
N ASP A 87 -23.48 6.75 -10.84
CA ASP A 87 -23.44 5.50 -11.59
C ASP A 87 -23.88 5.70 -13.04
N LYS A 88 -24.99 6.42 -13.23
CA LYS A 88 -25.48 6.75 -14.57
C LYS A 88 -24.43 7.52 -15.37
N ALA A 89 -23.82 8.56 -14.79
CA ALA A 89 -22.82 9.37 -15.47
C ALA A 89 -21.57 8.56 -15.86
N ILE A 90 -21.11 7.67 -14.98
CA ILE A 90 -19.98 6.78 -15.25
C ILE A 90 -20.30 5.83 -16.41
N LEU A 91 -21.48 5.19 -16.38
CA LEU A 91 -21.89 4.23 -17.39
C LEU A 91 -22.10 4.88 -18.76
N ASP A 92 -22.69 6.08 -18.80
CA ASP A 92 -22.89 6.83 -20.04
C ASP A 92 -21.55 7.23 -20.67
N GLU A 93 -20.58 7.69 -19.87
CA GLU A 93 -19.25 8.03 -20.37
C GLU A 93 -18.45 6.79 -20.80
N ALA A 94 -18.56 5.68 -20.06
CA ALA A 94 -17.93 4.41 -20.43
C ALA A 94 -18.46 3.91 -21.78
N ARG A 95 -19.78 3.96 -22.00
CA ARG A 95 -20.42 3.64 -23.28
C ARG A 95 -19.90 4.53 -24.40
N ARG A 96 -19.88 5.86 -24.19
CA ARG A 96 -19.38 6.83 -25.20
C ARG A 96 -17.93 6.54 -25.59
N ARG A 97 -17.07 6.19 -24.63
CA ARG A 97 -15.67 5.83 -24.89
C ARG A 97 -15.54 4.52 -25.65
N TRP A 98 -16.31 3.51 -25.26
CA TRP A 98 -16.35 2.21 -25.94
C TRP A 98 -16.76 2.35 -27.40
N GLU A 99 -17.85 3.07 -27.68
CA GLU A 99 -18.33 3.34 -29.04
C GLU A 99 -17.31 4.10 -29.90
N ARG A 100 -16.51 4.99 -29.30
CA ARG A 100 -15.40 5.66 -30.01
C ARG A 100 -14.30 4.67 -30.38
N VAL A 101 -13.89 3.81 -29.46
CA VAL A 101 -12.84 2.80 -29.69
C VAL A 101 -13.29 1.79 -30.75
N GLN A 102 -14.53 1.31 -30.67
CA GLN A 102 -15.07 0.36 -31.65
C GLN A 102 -15.08 0.95 -33.07
N ARG A 103 -15.50 2.21 -33.24
CA ARG A 103 -15.45 2.88 -34.54
C ARG A 103 -14.04 2.96 -35.12
N GLN A 104 -13.04 3.29 -34.30
CA GLN A 104 -11.65 3.33 -34.76
C GLN A 104 -11.17 1.94 -35.19
N LEU A 105 -11.46 0.90 -34.41
CA LEU A 105 -11.08 -0.47 -34.74
C LEU A 105 -11.76 -0.95 -36.03
N ASP A 106 -13.04 -0.62 -36.22
CA ASP A 106 -13.79 -0.98 -37.43
C ASP A 106 -13.26 -0.26 -38.69
N GLU A 107 -12.74 0.96 -38.54
CA GLU A 107 -12.06 1.70 -39.62
C GLU A 107 -10.70 1.05 -39.93
N ASP A 108 -9.87 0.79 -38.92
CA ASP A 108 -8.55 0.17 -39.06
C ASP A 108 -8.60 -1.23 -39.68
N LEU A 109 -9.70 -1.98 -39.46
CA LEU A 109 -9.90 -3.33 -40.04
C LEU A 109 -10.43 -3.30 -41.48
N ARG A 110 -10.81 -2.14 -42.02
CA ARG A 110 -11.30 -1.97 -43.40
C ARG A 110 -10.21 -1.54 -44.39
N ASP A 111 -9.06 -1.07 -43.89
CA ASP A 111 -7.85 -0.75 -44.65
C ASP A 111 -6.90 -1.96 -44.78
#